data_AF-A0A354MEM0-F1
#
_entry.id   AF-A0A354MEM0-F1
#
_cell.length_a   1.000
_cell.length_b   1.000
_cell.length_c   1.000
_cell.angle_alpha   90.00
_cell.angle_beta   90.00
_cell.angle_gamma   90.00
#
_symmetry.space_group_name_H-M   'P 1'
#
loop_
_entity.id
_entity.type
_entity.pdbx_description
1 polymer ?
#
loop_
_entity_poly.entity_id
_entity_poly.type
_entity_poly.pdbx_seq_one_letter_code
_entity_poly.pdbx_strand_id
1 'polypeptide(L)'
;RNYFTLTIALFVISPITTGMSMQFSSVLYIFLIAMIVMLLFHEKLKNKYGYFFLIIGMMTSFFDLLTYPVATFGIPIILFFILENKSLKEGIKDLIIYGLAWIVGYAGMWAGKWILSSILLKENMFIPAIEKIMERTGNETINGNFTRLTVLKLNTKMITNVPNILITVIYIIYLSIKAIIQRVKISFKNIKNVLCFILIATIPIAWYIVAGQHSIIHYWFTYRSLIVTAFAGLVFITILLSKKEIREE
;
A
#
# COMPACT_ATOMS: atom_id res chain seq x y z
N ARG A 1 18.11 -5.08 -7.65
CA ARG A 1 17.03 -5.36 -8.63
C ARG A 1 15.72 -4.66 -8.25
N ASN A 2 15.29 -4.75 -6.98
CA ASN A 2 13.98 -4.25 -6.53
C ASN A 2 13.90 -2.73 -6.31
N TYR A 3 15.05 -2.04 -6.14
CA TYR A 3 15.10 -0.58 -6.04
C TYR A 3 14.54 0.11 -7.29
N PHE A 4 14.91 -0.36 -8.48
CA PHE A 4 14.38 0.18 -9.74
C PHE A 4 12.87 -0.08 -9.87
N THR A 5 12.39 -1.23 -9.39
CA THR A 5 10.97 -1.56 -9.35
C THR A 5 10.18 -0.57 -8.48
N LEU A 6 10.72 -0.19 -7.32
CA LEU A 6 10.14 0.83 -6.45
C LEU A 6 10.15 2.21 -7.13
N THR A 7 11.27 2.60 -7.76
CA THR A 7 11.37 3.88 -8.48
C THR A 7 10.29 4.00 -9.55
N ILE A 8 10.06 2.93 -10.33
CA ILE A 8 9.00 2.92 -11.34
C ILE A 8 7.62 3.01 -10.69
N ALA A 9 7.37 2.28 -9.59
CA ALA A 9 6.10 2.37 -8.86
C ALA A 9 5.84 3.78 -8.30
N LEU A 10 6.87 4.52 -7.87
CA LEU A 10 6.74 5.89 -7.36
C LEU A 10 6.18 6.88 -8.39
N PHE A 11 6.27 6.60 -9.70
CA PHE A 11 5.61 7.46 -10.70
C PHE A 11 4.08 7.44 -10.58
N VAL A 12 3.49 6.35 -10.05
CA VAL A 12 2.05 6.24 -9.81
C VAL A 12 1.54 7.32 -8.88
N ILE A 13 2.34 7.77 -7.91
CA ILE A 13 1.93 8.83 -6.98
C ILE A 13 2.24 10.23 -7.49
N SER A 14 2.69 10.39 -8.74
CA SER A 14 3.10 11.68 -9.30
C SER A 14 4.08 12.42 -8.37
N PRO A 15 5.33 11.94 -8.26
CA PRO A 15 6.21 12.19 -7.12
C PRO A 15 6.50 13.68 -6.89
N ILE A 16 6.52 14.49 -7.95
CA ILE A 16 6.66 15.95 -7.87
C ILE A 16 5.48 16.55 -7.08
N THR A 17 4.24 16.28 -7.50
CA THR A 17 3.04 16.79 -6.83
C THR A 17 2.91 16.28 -5.39
N THR A 18 3.35 15.05 -5.13
CA THR A 18 3.31 14.46 -3.79
C THR A 18 4.37 15.07 -2.89
N GLY A 19 5.58 15.33 -3.39
CA GLY A 19 6.65 15.97 -2.61
C GLY A 19 6.39 17.44 -2.29
N MET A 20 5.68 18.16 -3.18
CA MET A 20 5.35 19.59 -2.99
C MET A 20 4.11 19.82 -2.11
N SER A 21 3.36 18.78 -1.76
CA SER A 21 2.18 18.87 -0.90
C SER A 21 2.47 18.25 0.46
N MET A 22 2.46 19.06 1.52
CA MET A 22 2.64 18.57 2.91
C MET A 22 1.61 17.49 3.26
N GLN A 23 0.39 17.61 2.74
CA GLN A 23 -0.68 16.65 3.00
C GLN A 23 -0.42 15.28 2.35
N PHE A 24 0.22 15.24 1.17
CA PHE A 24 0.50 13.98 0.47
C PHE A 24 1.87 13.40 0.81
N SER A 25 2.83 14.24 1.18
CA SER A 25 4.19 13.81 1.50
C SER A 25 4.28 13.04 2.82
N SER A 26 3.36 13.25 3.77
CA SER A 26 3.33 12.53 5.04
C SER A 26 3.28 11.01 4.86
N VAL A 27 2.36 10.50 4.04
CA VAL A 27 2.24 9.07 3.72
C VAL A 27 3.50 8.56 3.01
N LEU A 28 4.05 9.34 2.07
CA LEU A 28 5.30 9.02 1.37
C LEU A 28 6.46 8.84 2.35
N TYR A 29 6.65 9.80 3.26
CA TYR A 29 7.71 9.72 4.26
C TYR A 29 7.52 8.55 5.21
N ILE A 30 6.30 8.27 5.66
CA ILE A 30 6.04 7.15 6.56
C ILE A 30 6.46 5.83 5.91
N PHE A 31 6.03 5.55 4.67
CA PHE A 31 6.37 4.27 4.07
C PHE A 31 7.85 4.18 3.65
N LEU A 32 8.47 5.29 3.22
CA LEU A 32 9.90 5.29 2.88
C LEU A 32 10.77 5.09 4.13
N ILE A 33 10.47 5.78 5.22
CA ILE A 33 11.16 5.61 6.50
C ILE A 33 10.95 4.17 7.00
N ALA A 34 9.73 3.64 6.92
CA ALA A 34 9.45 2.25 7.26
C ALA A 34 10.32 1.28 6.44
N MET A 35 10.45 1.48 5.13
CA MET A 35 11.32 0.67 4.30
C MET A 35 12.81 0.80 4.68
N ILE A 36 13.30 2.01 4.93
CA ILE A 36 14.70 2.25 5.36
C ILE A 36 14.97 1.53 6.68
N VAL A 37 14.07 1.65 7.66
CA VAL A 37 14.19 0.98 8.96
C VAL A 37 14.20 -0.54 8.78
N MET A 38 13.35 -1.08 7.90
CA MET A 38 13.35 -2.51 7.59
C MET A 38 14.65 -2.98 6.94
N LEU A 39 15.24 -2.18 6.04
CA LEU A 39 16.50 -2.54 5.38
C LEU A 39 17.70 -2.45 6.33
N LEU A 40 17.76 -1.43 7.19
CA LEU A 40 18.88 -1.21 8.11
C LEU A 40 18.82 -2.11 9.35
N PHE A 41 17.62 -2.47 9.81
CA PHE A 41 17.42 -3.16 11.09
C PHE A 41 16.63 -4.47 10.95
N HIS A 42 16.65 -5.08 9.76
CA HIS A 42 15.95 -6.33 9.46
C HIS A 42 16.11 -7.39 10.56
N GLU A 43 17.34 -7.73 10.92
CA GLU A 43 17.64 -8.74 11.95
C GLU A 43 17.08 -8.38 13.33
N LYS A 44 17.07 -7.08 13.68
CA LYS A 44 16.53 -6.61 14.97
C LYS A 44 15.00 -6.58 14.99
N LEU A 45 14.37 -6.47 13.82
CA LEU A 45 12.91 -6.49 13.65
C LEU A 45 12.34 -7.91 13.58
N LYS A 46 13.20 -8.93 13.47
CA LYS A 46 12.80 -10.32 13.53
C LYS A 46 11.97 -10.57 14.80
N ASN A 47 10.76 -11.11 14.63
CA ASN A 47 9.73 -11.29 15.66
C ASN A 47 9.08 -10.01 16.23
N LYS A 48 9.46 -8.81 15.78
CA LYS A 48 8.88 -7.53 16.21
C LYS A 48 8.04 -6.83 15.13
N TYR A 49 7.89 -7.47 13.98
CA TYR A 49 7.12 -6.92 12.85
C TYR A 49 5.67 -6.55 13.22
N GLY A 50 5.02 -7.29 14.11
CA GLY A 50 3.69 -6.92 14.62
C GLY A 50 3.68 -5.53 15.28
N TYR A 51 4.58 -5.29 16.23
CA TYR A 51 4.72 -3.97 16.88
C TYR A 51 5.15 -2.88 15.90
N PHE A 52 6.03 -3.22 14.96
CA PHE A 52 6.46 -2.31 13.91
C PHE A 52 5.26 -1.82 13.09
N PHE A 53 4.45 -2.74 12.55
CA PHE A 53 3.28 -2.37 11.75
C PHE A 53 2.20 -1.66 12.58
N LEU A 54 2.08 -1.96 13.87
CA LEU A 54 1.23 -1.21 14.80
C LEU A 54 1.68 0.25 14.95
N ILE A 55 2.99 0.50 15.11
CA ILE A 55 3.54 1.87 15.15
C ILE A 55 3.32 2.58 13.81
N ILE A 56 3.55 1.90 12.69
CA ILE A 56 3.28 2.49 11.37
C ILE A 56 1.80 2.86 11.25
N GLY A 57 0.87 2.01 11.69
CA GLY A 57 -0.57 2.33 11.71
C GLY A 57 -0.89 3.57 12.54
N MET A 58 -0.32 3.67 13.75
CA MET A 58 -0.47 4.85 14.62
C MET A 58 0.06 6.12 13.94
N MET A 59 1.25 6.06 13.36
CA MET A 59 1.86 7.20 12.65
C MET A 59 1.00 7.62 11.46
N THR A 60 0.50 6.66 10.67
CA THR A 60 -0.38 6.96 9.54
C THR A 60 -1.66 7.65 10.01
N SER A 61 -2.33 7.14 11.04
CA SER A 61 -3.54 7.78 11.60
C SER A 61 -3.28 9.15 12.22
N PHE A 62 -2.06 9.39 12.71
CA PHE A 62 -1.66 10.67 13.27
C PHE A 62 -1.46 11.74 12.18
N PHE A 63 -0.67 11.43 11.15
CA PHE A 63 -0.21 12.39 10.13
C PHE A 63 -1.05 12.42 8.84
N ASP A 64 -1.73 11.33 8.49
CA ASP A 64 -2.49 11.25 7.25
C ASP A 64 -3.93 11.77 7.43
N LEU A 65 -4.37 12.58 6.47
CA LEU A 65 -5.74 13.11 6.39
C LEU A 65 -6.62 12.27 5.46
N LEU A 66 -6.51 10.93 5.59
CA LEU A 66 -7.21 9.93 4.79
C LEU A 66 -6.84 9.96 3.29
N THR A 67 -5.60 10.31 2.95
CA THR A 67 -5.21 10.52 1.55
C THR A 67 -5.03 9.21 0.78
N TYR A 68 -4.04 8.40 1.16
CA TYR A 68 -3.76 7.07 0.61
C TYR A 68 -3.08 6.17 1.65
N PRO A 69 -3.66 6.05 2.87
CA PRO A 69 -2.99 5.49 4.05
C PRO A 69 -2.53 4.05 3.87
N VAL A 70 -3.23 3.27 3.05
CA VAL A 70 -2.88 1.87 2.80
C VAL A 70 -1.50 1.69 2.17
N ALA A 71 -0.93 2.72 1.54
CA ALA A 71 0.45 2.66 1.06
C ALA A 71 1.47 2.48 2.20
N THR A 72 1.17 3.00 3.40
CA THR A 72 2.02 2.84 4.60
C THR A 72 2.11 1.40 5.11
N PHE A 73 1.11 0.58 4.82
CA PHE A 73 1.16 -0.86 5.07
C PHE A 73 1.62 -1.64 3.84
N GLY A 74 0.99 -1.37 2.69
CA GLY A 74 1.14 -2.12 1.46
C GLY A 74 2.55 -2.09 0.88
N ILE A 75 3.25 -0.96 0.95
CA ILE A 75 4.62 -0.88 0.44
C ILE A 75 5.61 -1.62 1.38
N PRO A 76 5.63 -1.39 2.71
CA PRO A 76 6.53 -2.13 3.59
C PRO A 76 6.24 -3.62 3.67
N ILE A 77 4.98 -4.07 3.58
CA ILE A 77 4.68 -5.51 3.59
C ILE A 77 5.19 -6.22 2.32
N ILE A 78 5.20 -5.56 1.16
CA ILE A 78 5.86 -6.08 -0.06
C ILE A 78 7.35 -6.27 0.21
N LEU A 79 8.01 -5.30 0.86
CA LEU A 79 9.42 -5.41 1.22
C LEU A 79 9.67 -6.55 2.22
N PHE A 80 8.79 -6.74 3.20
CA PHE A 80 8.87 -7.87 4.13
C PHE A 80 8.92 -9.20 3.37
N PHE A 81 8.03 -9.43 2.40
CA PHE A 81 8.03 -10.66 1.59
C PHE A 81 9.19 -10.78 0.61
N ILE A 82 9.86 -9.68 0.29
CA ILE A 82 11.10 -9.71 -0.49
C ILE A 82 12.28 -10.15 0.39
N LEU A 83 12.33 -9.69 1.64
CA LEU A 83 13.41 -10.00 2.58
C LEU A 83 13.26 -11.39 3.20
N GLU A 84 12.02 -11.81 3.46
CA GLU A 84 11.71 -13.06 4.13
C GLU A 84 11.26 -14.13 3.12
N ASN A 85 12.03 -15.21 3.03
CA ASN A 85 11.63 -16.38 2.23
C ASN A 85 10.73 -17.30 3.08
N LYS A 86 9.43 -17.02 3.09
CA LYS A 86 8.42 -17.80 3.83
C LYS A 86 7.64 -18.73 2.92
N SER A 87 7.09 -19.79 3.51
CA SER A 87 6.07 -20.59 2.83
C SER A 87 4.78 -19.77 2.63
N LEU A 88 3.94 -20.13 1.66
CA LEU A 88 2.66 -19.44 1.42
C LEU A 88 1.78 -19.36 2.67
N LYS A 89 1.70 -20.45 3.44
CA LYS A 89 0.86 -20.51 4.66
C LYS A 89 1.33 -19.52 5.71
N GLU A 90 2.64 -19.48 5.96
CA GLU A 90 3.25 -18.53 6.89
C GLU A 90 3.12 -17.10 6.37
N GLY A 91 3.29 -16.90 5.06
CA GLY A 91 3.14 -15.58 4.47
C GLY A 91 1.72 -15.03 4.56
N ILE A 92 0.69 -15.84 4.28
CA ILE A 92 -0.71 -15.42 4.49
C ILE A 92 -0.95 -15.09 5.96
N LYS A 93 -0.44 -15.91 6.88
CA LYS A 93 -0.56 -15.66 8.33
C LYS A 93 0.07 -14.32 8.71
N ASP A 94 1.30 -14.06 8.26
CA ASP A 94 2.02 -12.82 8.54
C ASP A 94 1.31 -11.60 7.93
N LEU A 95 0.80 -11.71 6.69
CA LEU A 95 0.01 -10.67 6.05
C LEU A 95 -1.23 -10.29 6.89
N ILE A 96 -1.94 -11.30 7.42
CA ILE A 96 -3.11 -11.08 8.28
C ILE A 96 -2.70 -10.47 9.62
N ILE A 97 -1.72 -11.05 10.32
CA ILE A 97 -1.30 -10.57 11.64
C ILE A 97 -0.78 -9.14 11.57
N TYR A 98 0.08 -8.84 10.61
CA TYR A 98 0.65 -7.51 10.45
C TYR A 98 -0.38 -6.49 9.93
N GLY A 99 -1.29 -6.92 9.05
CA GLY A 99 -2.42 -6.11 8.64
C GLY A 99 -3.33 -5.73 9.82
N LEU A 100 -3.67 -6.70 10.66
CA LEU A 100 -4.43 -6.45 11.89
C LEU A 100 -3.68 -5.53 12.85
N ALA A 101 -2.37 -5.73 13.03
CA ALA A 101 -1.55 -4.86 13.86
C ALA A 101 -1.58 -3.40 13.36
N TRP A 102 -1.45 -3.19 12.04
CA TRP A 102 -1.57 -1.87 11.42
C TRP A 102 -2.97 -1.27 11.62
N ILE A 103 -4.04 -2.05 11.41
CA ILE A 103 -5.44 -1.61 11.63
C ILE A 103 -5.65 -1.21 13.09
N VAL A 104 -5.17 -2.01 14.05
CA VAL A 104 -5.26 -1.71 15.49
C VAL A 104 -4.51 -0.43 15.82
N GLY A 105 -3.30 -0.24 15.28
CA GLY A 105 -2.56 1.01 15.46
C GLY A 105 -3.30 2.22 14.87
N TYR A 106 -3.84 2.07 13.66
CA TYR A 106 -4.55 3.13 12.94
C TYR A 106 -5.85 3.54 13.66
N ALA A 107 -6.71 2.57 13.96
CA ALA A 107 -7.97 2.80 14.65
C ALA A 107 -7.77 3.19 16.12
N GLY A 108 -6.79 2.59 16.80
CA GLY A 108 -6.43 2.90 18.17
C GLY A 108 -5.97 4.34 18.35
N MET A 109 -5.19 4.87 17.39
CA MET A 109 -4.79 6.29 17.41
C MET A 109 -5.98 7.24 17.22
N TRP A 110 -6.95 6.91 16.35
CA TRP A 110 -8.19 7.68 16.24
C TRP A 110 -9.00 7.64 17.53
N ALA A 111 -9.22 6.46 18.10
CA ALA A 111 -9.92 6.29 19.36
C ALA A 111 -9.24 7.09 20.48
N GLY A 112 -7.90 7.06 20.56
CA GLY A 112 -7.13 7.86 21.51
C GLY A 112 -7.35 9.36 21.35
N LYS A 113 -7.39 9.87 20.11
CA LYS A 113 -7.73 11.28 19.84
C LYS A 113 -9.15 11.62 20.34
N TRP A 114 -10.13 10.77 20.09
CA TRP A 114 -11.51 11.03 20.54
C TRP A 114 -11.65 10.97 22.06
N ILE A 115 -10.97 10.04 22.73
CA ILE A 115 -10.93 9.97 24.20
C ILE A 115 -10.33 11.26 24.76
N LEU A 116 -9.15 11.66 24.28
CA LEU A 116 -8.46 12.85 24.77
C LEU A 116 -9.28 14.11 24.52
N SER A 117 -9.83 14.29 23.31
CA SER A 117 -10.70 15.42 22.99
C SER A 117 -11.95 15.44 23.85
N SER A 118 -12.55 14.28 24.15
CA SER A 118 -13.74 14.23 25.00
C SER A 118 -13.45 14.68 26.43
N ILE A 119 -12.29 14.29 26.97
CA ILE A 119 -11.84 14.71 28.30
C ILE A 119 -11.58 16.22 28.34
N LEU A 120 -10.88 16.76 27.34
CA LEU A 120 -10.47 18.16 27.30
C LEU A 120 -11.65 19.11 27.04
N LEU A 121 -12.52 18.76 26.10
CA LEU A 121 -13.68 19.58 25.72
C LEU A 121 -14.87 19.36 26.66
N LYS A 122 -14.83 18.31 27.50
CA LYS A 122 -15.95 17.87 28.35
C LYS A 122 -17.22 17.56 27.55
N GLU A 123 -17.05 17.07 26.33
CA GLU A 123 -18.12 16.70 25.39
C GLU A 123 -17.86 15.32 24.81
N ASN A 124 -18.89 14.60 24.36
CA ASN A 124 -18.72 13.28 23.76
C ASN A 124 -18.31 13.39 22.27
N MET A 125 -17.03 13.21 21.98
CA MET A 125 -16.51 13.28 20.61
C MET A 125 -16.67 11.98 19.81
N PHE A 126 -17.16 10.89 20.41
CA PHE A 126 -17.36 9.62 19.71
C PHE A 126 -18.57 9.67 18.76
N ILE A 127 -19.67 10.31 19.18
CA ILE A 127 -20.88 10.44 18.36
C ILE A 127 -20.57 11.11 17.01
N PRO A 128 -20.02 12.34 16.96
CA PRO A 128 -19.72 12.99 15.69
C PRO A 128 -18.65 12.23 14.89
N ALA A 129 -17.73 11.52 15.56
CA ALA A 129 -16.74 10.71 14.88
C ALA A 129 -17.36 9.49 14.16
N ILE A 130 -18.27 8.77 14.79
CA ILE A 130 -18.97 7.62 14.20
C ILE A 130 -19.85 8.07 13.04
N GLU A 131 -20.60 9.16 13.21
CA GLU A 131 -21.41 9.75 12.14
C GLU A 131 -20.53 10.08 10.92
N LYS A 132 -19.34 10.65 11.15
CA LYS A 132 -18.41 10.94 10.06
C LYS A 132 -17.89 9.67 9.39
N ILE A 133 -17.64 8.60 10.14
CA ILE A 133 -17.24 7.30 9.55
C ILE A 133 -18.38 6.74 8.69
N MET A 134 -19.62 6.78 9.17
CA MET A 134 -20.79 6.31 8.42
C MET A 134 -20.95 7.08 7.11
N GLU A 135 -20.77 8.40 7.13
CA GLU A 135 -20.74 9.23 5.93
C GLU A 135 -19.65 8.74 4.96
N ARG A 136 -18.40 8.67 5.41
CA ARG A 136 -17.23 8.32 4.56
C ARG A 136 -17.29 6.89 3.99
N THR A 137 -18.00 5.99 4.66
CA THR A 137 -18.21 4.61 4.23
C THR A 137 -19.51 4.42 3.42
N GLY A 138 -20.36 5.44 3.33
CA GLY A 138 -21.65 5.38 2.62
C GLY A 138 -21.54 5.23 1.10
N ASN A 139 -22.70 5.23 0.43
CA ASN A 139 -22.86 5.13 -1.03
C ASN A 139 -23.51 6.37 -1.66
N GLU A 140 -23.58 7.47 -0.91
CA GLU A 140 -24.29 8.69 -1.30
C GLU A 140 -23.33 9.88 -1.35
N THR A 141 -23.45 10.71 -2.37
CA THR A 141 -22.76 12.00 -2.47
C THR A 141 -23.78 13.11 -2.68
N ILE A 142 -23.34 14.37 -2.61
CA ILE A 142 -24.17 15.54 -2.99
C ILE A 142 -24.73 15.39 -4.42
N ASN A 143 -24.02 14.69 -5.30
CA ASN A 143 -24.41 14.46 -6.70
C ASN A 143 -25.24 13.17 -6.89
N GLY A 144 -25.73 12.58 -5.80
CA GLY A 144 -26.53 11.35 -5.79
C GLY A 144 -25.74 10.08 -5.45
N ASN A 145 -26.40 8.95 -5.68
CA ASN A 145 -25.90 7.62 -5.33
C ASN A 145 -24.85 7.12 -6.31
N PHE A 146 -23.89 6.35 -5.81
CA PHE A 146 -22.85 5.74 -6.62
C PHE A 146 -22.66 4.26 -6.29
N THR A 147 -22.01 3.54 -7.21
CA THR A 147 -21.64 2.13 -6.99
C THR A 147 -20.16 2.02 -6.65
N ARG A 148 -19.79 0.97 -5.89
CA ARG A 148 -18.37 0.66 -5.63
C ARG A 148 -17.55 0.48 -6.90
N LEU A 149 -18.17 -0.05 -7.96
CA LEU A 149 -17.53 -0.17 -9.27
C LEU A 149 -17.18 1.20 -9.87
N THR A 150 -18.03 2.22 -9.71
CA THR A 150 -17.74 3.59 -10.13
C THR A 150 -16.52 4.15 -9.40
N VAL A 151 -16.42 3.91 -8.08
CA VAL A 151 -15.25 4.32 -7.26
C VAL A 151 -13.96 3.73 -7.83
N LEU A 152 -13.97 2.42 -8.09
CA LEU A 152 -12.81 1.71 -8.65
C LEU A 152 -12.44 2.27 -10.02
N LYS A 153 -13.42 2.44 -10.92
CA LYS A 153 -13.19 2.97 -12.27
C LYS A 153 -12.59 4.38 -12.27
N LEU A 154 -13.07 5.27 -11.40
CA LEU A 154 -12.56 6.64 -11.33
C LEU A 154 -11.13 6.68 -10.79
N ASN A 155 -10.84 5.94 -9.72
CA ASN A 155 -9.49 5.88 -9.15
C ASN A 155 -8.50 5.21 -10.12
N THR A 156 -8.89 4.14 -10.82
CA THR A 156 -8.01 3.50 -11.81
C THR A 156 -7.79 4.36 -13.05
N LYS A 157 -8.78 5.14 -13.49
CA LYS A 157 -8.62 6.07 -14.61
C LYS A 157 -7.54 7.12 -14.36
N MET A 158 -7.30 7.51 -13.11
CA MET A 158 -6.24 8.47 -12.76
C MET A 158 -4.84 7.94 -13.01
N ILE A 159 -4.62 6.62 -12.86
CA ILE A 159 -3.30 6.02 -13.13
C ILE A 159 -3.06 5.74 -14.61
N THR A 160 -4.11 5.66 -15.43
CA THR A 160 -4.01 5.41 -16.88
C THR A 160 -3.70 6.68 -17.69
N ASN A 161 -2.96 7.63 -17.11
CA ASN A 161 -2.46 8.77 -17.85
C ASN A 161 -1.29 8.37 -18.76
N VAL A 162 -1.05 9.13 -19.82
CA VAL A 162 -0.03 8.82 -20.82
C VAL A 162 1.37 8.62 -20.21
N PRO A 163 1.86 9.50 -19.29
CA PRO A 163 3.17 9.30 -18.67
C PRO A 163 3.31 7.98 -17.90
N ASN A 164 2.32 7.62 -17.08
CA ASN A 164 2.37 6.39 -16.29
C ASN A 164 2.31 5.15 -17.19
N ILE A 165 1.48 5.17 -18.24
CA ILE A 165 1.40 4.09 -19.22
C ILE A 165 2.76 3.92 -19.91
N LEU A 166 3.34 5.01 -20.43
CA LEU A 166 4.62 4.96 -21.14
C LEU A 166 5.74 4.40 -20.26
N ILE A 167 5.89 4.91 -19.03
CA ILE A 167 6.94 4.44 -18.11
C ILE A 167 6.74 2.96 -17.76
N THR A 168 5.50 2.53 -17.52
CA THR A 168 5.19 1.13 -17.22
C THR A 168 5.52 0.22 -18.41
N VAL A 169 5.12 0.60 -19.62
CA VAL A 169 5.38 -0.16 -20.86
C VAL A 169 6.88 -0.23 -21.13
N ILE A 170 7.60 0.89 -21.05
CA ILE A 170 9.06 0.93 -21.23
C ILE A 170 9.74 -0.01 -20.23
N TYR A 171 9.29 -0.01 -18.97
CA TYR A 171 9.87 -0.89 -17.96
C TYR A 171 9.59 -2.37 -18.21
N ILE A 172 8.37 -2.72 -18.63
CA ILE A 172 8.02 -4.10 -19.01
C ILE A 172 8.87 -4.55 -20.22
N ILE A 173 9.03 -3.70 -21.24
CA ILE A 173 9.90 -3.98 -22.40
C ILE A 173 11.34 -4.20 -21.94
N TYR A 174 11.88 -3.33 -21.08
CA TYR A 174 13.21 -3.48 -20.50
C TYR A 174 13.37 -4.84 -19.78
N LEU A 175 12.41 -5.21 -18.94
CA LEU A 175 12.42 -6.50 -18.23
C LEU A 175 12.37 -7.68 -19.20
N SER A 176 11.59 -7.55 -20.28
CA SER A 176 11.41 -8.59 -21.30
C SER A 176 12.68 -8.80 -22.12
N ILE A 177 13.29 -7.71 -22.62
CA ILE A 177 14.58 -7.74 -23.33
C ILE A 177 15.66 -8.36 -22.45
N LYS A 178 15.74 -7.92 -21.18
CA LYS A 178 16.69 -8.47 -20.21
C LYS A 178 16.49 -9.98 -20.00
N ALA A 179 15.25 -10.43 -19.88
CA ALA A 179 14.92 -11.85 -19.71
C ALA A 179 15.35 -12.68 -20.93
N ILE A 180 15.16 -12.16 -22.15
CA ILE A 180 15.58 -12.79 -23.41
C ILE A 180 17.11 -12.90 -23.47
N ILE A 181 17.83 -11.79 -23.25
CA ILE A 181 19.31 -11.76 -23.27
C ILE A 181 19.89 -12.73 -22.24
N GLN A 182 19.31 -12.79 -21.04
CA GLN A 182 19.78 -13.64 -19.95
C GLN A 182 19.31 -15.10 -20.06
N ARG A 183 18.53 -15.44 -21.10
CA ARG A 183 17.89 -16.75 -21.32
C ARG A 183 17.16 -17.25 -20.07
N VAL A 184 16.45 -16.34 -19.40
CA VAL A 184 15.70 -16.69 -18.19
C VAL A 184 14.53 -17.59 -18.58
N LYS A 185 14.45 -18.77 -17.95
CA LYS A 185 13.25 -19.60 -18.03
C LYS A 185 12.25 -19.12 -16.99
N ILE A 186 11.01 -18.90 -17.42
CA ILE A 186 9.91 -18.59 -16.50
C ILE A 186 9.76 -19.78 -15.54
N SER A 187 9.89 -19.52 -14.25
CA SER A 187 9.77 -20.55 -13.22
C SER A 187 8.56 -20.26 -12.33
N PHE A 188 7.56 -21.14 -12.41
CA PHE A 188 6.43 -21.15 -11.50
C PHE A 188 6.75 -21.84 -10.17
N LYS A 189 8.01 -22.25 -9.92
CA LYS A 189 8.38 -22.94 -8.67
C LYS A 189 8.24 -22.02 -7.44
N ASN A 190 8.33 -20.71 -7.64
CA ASN A 190 8.10 -19.68 -6.61
C ASN A 190 6.66 -19.14 -6.61
N ILE A 191 5.71 -19.77 -7.34
CA ILE A 191 4.31 -19.30 -7.43
C ILE A 191 3.60 -19.30 -6.07
N LYS A 192 4.08 -20.11 -5.12
CA LYS A 192 3.60 -20.11 -3.73
C LYS A 192 3.91 -18.77 -3.03
N ASN A 193 5.01 -18.10 -3.35
CA ASN A 193 5.33 -16.79 -2.76
C ASN A 193 4.68 -15.64 -3.57
N VAL A 194 4.24 -15.93 -4.80
CA VAL A 194 3.55 -14.99 -5.70
C VAL A 194 2.14 -14.65 -5.22
N LEU A 195 1.41 -15.60 -4.64
CA LEU A 195 0.02 -15.37 -4.25
C LEU A 195 -0.09 -14.26 -3.19
N CYS A 196 0.90 -14.13 -2.31
CA CYS A 196 0.97 -13.02 -1.35
C CYS A 196 1.00 -11.65 -2.06
N PHE A 197 1.76 -11.50 -3.15
CA PHE A 197 1.79 -10.23 -3.91
C PHE A 197 0.46 -9.95 -4.61
N ILE A 198 -0.25 -10.97 -5.09
CA ILE A 198 -1.60 -10.79 -5.65
C ILE A 198 -2.57 -10.30 -4.57
N LEU A 199 -2.54 -10.91 -3.38
CA LEU A 199 -3.36 -10.47 -2.24
C LEU A 199 -3.01 -9.05 -1.78
N ILE A 200 -1.73 -8.70 -1.76
CA ILE A 200 -1.32 -7.33 -1.43
C ILE A 200 -1.78 -6.33 -2.49
N ALA A 201 -1.74 -6.72 -3.78
CA ALA A 201 -2.19 -5.87 -4.87
C ALA A 201 -3.69 -5.51 -4.81
N THR A 202 -4.51 -6.29 -4.09
CA THR A 202 -5.94 -6.02 -3.90
C THR A 202 -6.25 -5.18 -2.66
N ILE A 203 -5.28 -4.88 -1.79
CA ILE A 203 -5.48 -4.04 -0.59
C ILE A 203 -6.12 -2.67 -0.92
N PRO A 204 -5.67 -1.94 -1.97
CA PRO A 204 -6.32 -0.68 -2.34
C PRO A 204 -7.79 -0.84 -2.73
N ILE A 205 -8.16 -1.98 -3.33
CA ILE A 205 -9.55 -2.29 -3.70
C ILE A 205 -10.40 -2.46 -2.44
N ALA A 206 -9.91 -3.21 -1.45
CA ALA A 206 -10.58 -3.36 -0.17
C ALA A 206 -10.77 -2.00 0.52
N TRP A 207 -9.75 -1.14 0.47
CA TRP A 207 -9.84 0.22 1.02
C TRP A 207 -10.91 1.07 0.32
N TYR A 208 -10.96 1.06 -1.00
CA TYR A 208 -11.99 1.78 -1.77
C TYR A 208 -13.41 1.26 -1.53
N ILE A 209 -13.56 -0.02 -1.17
CA ILE A 209 -14.86 -0.58 -0.78
C ILE A 209 -15.28 -0.06 0.59
N VAL A 210 -14.36 0.02 1.55
CA VAL A 210 -14.63 0.54 2.89
C VAL A 210 -14.86 2.05 2.86
N ALA A 211 -13.90 2.82 2.36
CA ALA A 211 -13.93 4.28 2.31
C ALA A 211 -14.47 4.82 0.98
N GLY A 212 -15.55 4.22 0.46
CA GLY A 212 -15.97 4.47 -0.92
C GLY A 212 -16.49 5.88 -1.18
N GLN A 213 -17.19 6.50 -0.21
CA GLN A 213 -17.65 7.89 -0.35
C GLN A 213 -16.46 8.85 -0.38
N HIS A 214 -15.49 8.64 0.51
CA HIS A 214 -14.27 9.44 0.49
C HIS A 214 -13.51 9.28 -0.84
N SER A 215 -13.38 8.03 -1.30
CA SER A 215 -12.59 7.67 -2.48
C SER A 215 -13.23 8.10 -3.80
N ILE A 216 -14.55 8.29 -3.84
CA ILE A 216 -15.22 8.85 -5.03
C ILE A 216 -15.16 10.37 -5.06
N ILE A 217 -15.32 11.06 -3.92
CA ILE A 217 -15.24 12.53 -3.87
C ILE A 217 -13.80 12.99 -4.14
N HIS A 218 -12.83 12.24 -3.62
CA HIS A 218 -11.42 12.60 -3.63
C HIS A 218 -10.57 11.73 -4.57
N TYR A 219 -11.18 11.15 -5.60
CA TYR A 219 -10.51 10.25 -6.56
C TYR A 219 -9.21 10.83 -7.14
N TRP A 220 -9.13 12.17 -7.26
CA TRP A 220 -7.98 12.92 -7.77
C TRP A 220 -6.75 12.85 -6.86
N PHE A 221 -6.87 12.37 -5.62
CA PHE A 221 -5.71 11.97 -4.82
C PHE A 221 -5.74 10.59 -4.20
N THR A 222 -6.92 10.03 -3.94
CA THR A 222 -7.03 8.70 -3.32
C THR A 222 -6.48 7.59 -4.22
N TYR A 223 -6.43 7.84 -5.54
CA TYR A 223 -5.85 6.93 -6.53
C TYR A 223 -4.41 6.52 -6.21
N ARG A 224 -3.67 7.36 -5.47
CA ARG A 224 -2.29 7.10 -5.04
C ARG A 224 -2.15 5.78 -4.26
N SER A 225 -3.23 5.28 -3.65
CA SER A 225 -3.27 3.97 -3.01
C SER A 225 -2.90 2.83 -3.98
N LEU A 226 -3.13 3.00 -5.28
CA LEU A 226 -2.78 2.05 -6.33
C LEU A 226 -1.27 1.87 -6.53
N ILE A 227 -0.42 2.68 -5.88
CA ILE A 227 1.03 2.41 -5.80
C ILE A 227 1.32 1.02 -5.24
N VAL A 228 0.49 0.53 -4.31
CA VAL A 228 0.62 -0.82 -3.75
C VAL A 228 0.37 -1.88 -4.83
N THR A 229 -0.70 -1.72 -5.62
CA THR A 229 -1.01 -2.61 -6.74
C THR A 229 0.11 -2.60 -7.77
N ALA A 230 0.60 -1.41 -8.15
CA ALA A 230 1.69 -1.27 -9.12
C ALA A 230 2.99 -1.91 -8.61
N PHE A 231 3.40 -1.61 -7.37
CA PHE A 231 4.63 -2.15 -6.81
C PHE A 231 4.57 -3.67 -6.67
N ALA A 232 3.47 -4.21 -6.13
CA ALA A 232 3.27 -5.66 -6.01
C ALA A 232 3.29 -6.36 -7.37
N GLY A 233 2.60 -5.79 -8.38
CA GLY A 233 2.58 -6.34 -9.74
C GLY A 233 3.95 -6.32 -10.42
N LEU A 234 4.70 -5.23 -10.28
CA LEU A 234 6.03 -5.13 -10.86
C LEU A 234 7.05 -6.03 -10.15
N VAL A 235 6.96 -6.18 -8.82
CA VAL A 235 7.76 -7.15 -8.05
C VAL A 235 7.44 -8.58 -8.49
N PHE A 236 6.15 -8.89 -8.66
CA PHE A 236 5.70 -10.18 -9.18
C PHE A 236 6.34 -10.52 -10.54
N ILE A 237 6.27 -9.60 -11.51
CA ILE A 237 6.90 -9.77 -12.83
C ILE A 237 8.43 -9.95 -12.67
N THR A 238 9.05 -9.16 -11.80
CA THR A 238 10.50 -9.20 -11.56
C THR A 238 10.95 -10.56 -11.01
N ILE A 239 10.17 -11.16 -10.11
CA ILE A 239 10.44 -12.49 -9.53
C ILE A 239 10.24 -13.59 -10.58
N LEU A 240 9.16 -13.54 -11.38
CA LEU A 240 8.93 -14.50 -12.46
C LEU A 240 10.07 -14.52 -13.49
N LEU A 241 10.63 -13.33 -13.77
CA LEU A 241 11.74 -13.14 -14.70
C LEU A 241 13.11 -13.21 -14.01
N SER A 242 13.20 -13.67 -12.76
CA SER A 242 14.48 -13.85 -12.08
C SER A 242 15.13 -15.17 -12.47
N LYS A 243 16.40 -15.11 -12.90
CA LYS A 243 17.21 -16.30 -13.14
C LYS A 243 17.42 -16.98 -11.79
N LYS A 244 17.39 -18.31 -11.74
CA LYS A 244 17.89 -19.06 -10.59
C LYS A 244 19.35 -18.64 -10.40
N GLU A 245 19.65 -17.90 -9.34
CA GLU A 245 20.99 -18.00 -8.76
C GLU A 245 21.10 -19.46 -8.35
N ILE A 246 21.87 -20.22 -9.13
CA ILE A 246 22.40 -21.48 -8.64
C ILE A 246 23.30 -21.01 -7.49
N ARG A 247 22.79 -21.06 -6.27
CA ARG A 247 23.64 -21.06 -5.08
C ARG A 247 24.40 -22.37 -5.17
N GLU A 248 25.57 -22.33 -5.81
CA GLU A 248 26.65 -23.24 -5.52
C GLU A 248 27.21 -22.75 -4.18
N GLU A 249 26.81 -23.45 -3.12
CA GLU A 249 27.51 -23.72 -1.84
C GLU A 249 26.50 -24.28 -0.83
#